data_AF-G2ZM62-F1
#
_entry.id   AF-G2ZM62-F1
#
_cell.length_a   1.000
_cell.length_b   1.000
_cell.length_c   1.000
_cell.angle_alpha   90.00
_cell.angle_beta   90.00
_cell.angle_gamma   90.00
#
_symmetry.space_group_name_H-M   'P 1'
#
loop_
_entity.id
_entity.type
_entity.pdbx_description
1 polymer ?
#
loop_
_entity_poly.entity_id
_entity_poly.type
_entity_poly.pdbx_seq_one_letter_code
_entity_poly.pdbx_strand_id
1 'polypeptide(L)'
;MASQETGSLGRSLLLSLVPVIVGSFLIAGVAENFKTDTSLRKDVFEQVYRPMREAQMQCRKQQSQLEQSFAQLAGSYQLLLGEFDHMTSRPGGRLTEDYKVYATSLLKNNFSLSDSIRKESQDLQACQAKLLLLYEEMGVLTGTFRDVQLRIATRDRAIETIDREQAAAINKVSSQINIDDAIGQVRQMLSSDAAEPLDKAGLRQKLHAFGAPVISLYEMLSNNERKRREAESALDLELIAMFSNEISARFKRGFFSNLLR
;
A
#
# COMPACT_ATOMS: atom_id res chain seq x y z
N MET A 1 24.43 -70.14 -53.30
CA MET A 1 24.18 -69.89 -51.86
C MET A 1 24.80 -68.53 -51.52
N ALA A 2 24.07 -67.42 -51.70
CA ALA A 2 24.58 -66.08 -51.32
C ALA A 2 23.48 -65.00 -51.21
N SER A 3 22.18 -65.34 -51.27
CA SER A 3 21.10 -64.34 -51.39
C SER A 3 20.07 -64.35 -50.25
N GLN A 4 20.22 -65.22 -49.25
CA GLN A 4 19.24 -65.37 -48.17
C GLN A 4 19.63 -64.72 -46.82
N GLU A 5 20.90 -64.38 -46.59
CA GLU A 5 21.34 -63.77 -45.31
C GLU A 5 21.14 -62.25 -45.26
N THR A 6 21.17 -61.55 -46.40
CA THR A 6 21.03 -60.09 -46.44
C THR A 6 19.62 -59.60 -46.10
N GLY A 7 18.60 -60.42 -46.37
CA GLY A 7 17.20 -60.12 -46.04
C GLY A 7 16.87 -60.20 -44.54
N SER A 8 17.59 -61.02 -43.77
CA SER A 8 17.35 -61.16 -42.32
C SER A 8 18.08 -60.08 -41.51
N LEU A 9 19.29 -59.69 -41.95
CA LEU A 9 20.10 -58.63 -41.34
C LEU A 9 19.45 -57.26 -41.51
N GLY A 10 18.97 -56.91 -42.70
CA GLY A 10 18.28 -55.63 -42.94
C GLY A 10 16.96 -55.50 -42.18
N ARG A 11 16.22 -56.60 -42.01
CA ARG A 11 14.97 -56.64 -41.24
C ARG A 11 15.23 -56.52 -39.74
N SER A 12 16.29 -57.16 -39.24
CA SER A 12 16.75 -57.03 -37.84
C SER A 12 17.26 -55.61 -37.54
N LEU A 13 18.01 -55.00 -38.46
CA LEU A 13 18.47 -53.61 -38.33
C LEU A 13 17.32 -52.62 -38.32
N LEU A 14 16.33 -52.77 -39.22
CA LEU A 14 15.11 -51.94 -39.23
C LEU A 14 14.29 -52.11 -37.94
N LEU A 15 14.11 -53.35 -37.46
CA LEU A 15 13.42 -53.64 -36.20
C LEU A 15 14.16 -53.08 -34.98
N SER A 16 15.48 -52.96 -35.05
CA SER A 16 16.31 -52.35 -34.00
C SER A 16 16.31 -50.83 -34.08
N LEU A 17 16.15 -50.26 -35.28
CA LEU A 17 16.12 -48.81 -35.51
C LEU A 17 14.84 -48.15 -35.00
N VAL A 18 13.70 -48.84 -35.11
CA VAL A 18 12.39 -48.35 -34.65
C VAL A 18 12.38 -47.99 -33.15
N PRO A 19 12.77 -48.85 -32.20
CA PRO A 19 12.79 -48.49 -30.78
C PRO A 19 13.83 -47.41 -30.45
N VAL A 20 14.92 -47.32 -31.20
CA VAL A 20 15.92 -46.24 -31.03
C VAL A 20 15.36 -44.89 -31.47
N ILE A 21 14.69 -44.83 -32.62
CA ILE A 21 14.05 -43.60 -33.13
C ILE A 21 12.90 -43.20 -32.21
N VAL A 22 12.00 -44.12 -31.87
CA VAL A 22 10.86 -43.84 -30.98
C VAL A 22 11.35 -43.44 -29.59
N GLY A 23 12.35 -44.14 -29.04
CA GLY A 23 12.97 -43.79 -27.76
C GLY A 23 13.62 -42.40 -27.80
N SER A 24 14.31 -42.05 -28.89
CA SER A 24 14.93 -40.73 -29.05
C SER A 24 13.89 -39.61 -29.17
N PHE A 25 12.80 -39.84 -29.90
CA PHE A 25 11.68 -38.89 -29.99
C PHE A 25 10.94 -38.73 -28.66
N LEU A 26 10.75 -39.81 -27.90
CA LEU A 26 10.16 -39.75 -26.56
C LEU A 26 11.06 -38.96 -25.61
N ILE A 27 12.37 -39.21 -25.62
CA ILE A 27 13.33 -38.48 -24.77
C ILE A 27 13.42 -37.01 -25.19
N ALA A 28 13.46 -36.71 -26.48
CA ALA A 28 13.49 -35.35 -27.00
C ALA A 28 12.20 -34.59 -26.65
N GLY A 29 11.03 -35.20 -26.85
CA GLY A 29 9.74 -34.63 -26.47
C GLY A 29 9.62 -34.42 -24.96
N VAL A 30 10.12 -35.36 -24.15
CA VAL A 30 10.20 -35.21 -22.69
C VAL A 30 11.14 -34.07 -22.30
N ALA A 31 12.34 -34.00 -22.87
CA ALA A 31 13.33 -32.98 -22.56
C ALA A 31 12.88 -31.57 -22.97
N GLU A 32 12.21 -31.46 -24.12
CA GLU A 32 11.69 -30.20 -24.64
C GLU A 32 10.53 -29.70 -23.78
N ASN A 33 9.59 -30.58 -23.43
CA ASN A 33 8.46 -30.24 -22.57
C ASN A 33 8.91 -29.88 -21.14
N PHE A 34 9.95 -30.56 -20.63
CA PHE A 34 10.55 -30.24 -19.33
C PHE A 34 11.23 -28.87 -19.35
N LYS A 35 11.87 -28.52 -20.46
CA LYS A 35 12.53 -27.22 -20.65
C LYS A 35 11.50 -26.09 -20.72
N THR A 36 10.41 -26.26 -21.47
CA THR A 36 9.32 -25.26 -21.55
C THR A 36 8.59 -25.10 -20.22
N ASP A 37 8.30 -26.18 -19.49
CA ASP A 37 7.69 -26.08 -18.16
C ASP A 37 8.60 -25.33 -17.18
N THR A 38 9.90 -25.62 -17.19
CA THR A 38 10.87 -24.99 -16.29
C THR A 38 11.10 -23.51 -16.63
N SER A 39 11.14 -23.14 -17.92
CA SER A 39 11.24 -21.73 -18.33
C SER A 39 9.98 -20.95 -17.97
N LEU A 40 8.78 -21.51 -18.24
CA LEU A 40 7.51 -20.87 -17.91
C LEU A 40 7.37 -20.64 -16.39
N ARG A 41 7.82 -21.59 -15.57
CA ARG A 41 7.85 -21.47 -14.10
C ARG A 41 8.76 -20.35 -13.62
N LYS A 42 9.95 -20.24 -14.22
CA LYS A 42 10.91 -19.18 -13.89
C LYS A 42 10.36 -17.81 -14.30
N ASP A 43 9.76 -17.71 -15.50
CA ASP A 43 9.18 -16.48 -16.02
C ASP A 43 8.00 -16.01 -15.16
N VAL A 44 7.08 -16.90 -14.77
CA VAL A 44 5.96 -16.53 -13.88
C VAL A 44 6.46 -16.03 -12.52
N PHE A 45 7.49 -16.66 -11.96
CA PHE A 45 8.05 -16.24 -10.68
C PHE A 45 8.78 -14.90 -10.76
N GLU A 46 9.65 -14.73 -11.75
CA GLU A 46 10.49 -13.53 -11.91
C GLU A 46 9.70 -12.32 -12.44
N GLN A 47 8.75 -12.54 -13.35
CA GLN A 47 8.05 -11.46 -14.04
C GLN A 47 6.77 -11.02 -13.33
N VAL A 48 6.15 -11.86 -12.49
CA VAL A 48 4.84 -11.53 -11.89
C VAL A 48 4.82 -11.75 -10.38
N TYR A 49 5.18 -12.94 -9.87
CA TYR A 49 5.08 -13.21 -8.43
C TYR A 49 6.03 -12.35 -7.59
N ARG A 50 7.31 -12.23 -8.00
CA ARG A 50 8.28 -11.41 -7.28
C ARG A 50 7.92 -9.91 -7.32
N PRO A 51 7.61 -9.30 -8.49
CA PRO A 51 7.14 -7.92 -8.55
C PRO A 51 5.90 -7.65 -7.70
N MET A 52 4.94 -8.59 -7.65
CA MET A 52 3.77 -8.50 -6.76
C MET A 52 4.20 -8.43 -5.29
N ARG A 53 5.09 -9.31 -4.83
CA ARG A 53 5.60 -9.31 -3.45
C ARG A 53 6.37 -8.03 -3.11
N GLU A 54 7.18 -7.53 -4.04
CA GLU A 54 7.92 -6.28 -3.87
C GLU A 54 6.97 -5.08 -3.77
N ALA A 55 5.95 -5.02 -4.64
CA ALA A 55 4.90 -4.00 -4.59
C ALA A 55 4.11 -4.05 -3.28
N GLN A 56 3.73 -5.23 -2.77
CA GLN A 56 3.08 -5.39 -1.46
C GLN A 56 3.89 -4.73 -0.34
N MET A 57 5.19 -5.05 -0.26
CA MET A 57 6.06 -4.50 0.77
C MET A 57 6.23 -2.99 0.63
N GLN A 58 6.33 -2.49 -0.61
CA GLN A 58 6.43 -1.06 -0.89
C GLN A 58 5.16 -0.32 -0.47
N CYS A 59 3.97 -0.80 -0.85
CA CYS A 59 2.71 -0.14 -0.52
C CYS A 59 2.46 -0.17 0.99
N ARG A 60 2.75 -1.28 1.67
CA ARG A 60 2.67 -1.36 3.14
C ARG A 60 3.56 -0.34 3.84
N LYS A 61 4.80 -0.17 3.34
CA LYS A 61 5.73 0.84 3.87
C LYS A 61 5.17 2.24 3.67
N GLN A 62 4.69 2.57 2.48
CA GLN A 62 4.10 3.88 2.17
C GLN A 62 2.86 4.16 3.02
N GLN A 63 2.00 3.16 3.23
CA GLN A 63 0.82 3.31 4.08
C GLN A 63 1.18 3.53 5.55
N SER A 64 2.18 2.80 6.05
CA SER A 64 2.72 3.03 7.40
C SER A 64 3.34 4.42 7.56
N GLN A 65 3.99 4.94 6.51
CA GLN A 65 4.55 6.28 6.50
C GLN A 65 3.44 7.33 6.55
N LEU A 66 2.39 7.18 5.74
CA LEU A 66 1.23 8.07 5.74
C LEU A 66 0.50 8.10 7.09
N GLU A 67 0.27 6.92 7.70
CA GLU A 67 -0.27 6.80 9.07
C GLU A 67 0.55 7.62 10.07
N GLN A 68 1.89 7.51 10.01
CA GLN A 68 2.80 8.22 10.89
C GLN A 68 2.80 9.72 10.63
N SER A 69 2.78 10.15 9.36
CA SER A 69 2.73 11.56 8.99
C SER A 69 1.47 12.25 9.52
N PHE A 70 0.31 11.57 9.47
CA PHE A 70 -0.92 12.09 10.09
C PHE A 70 -0.78 12.23 11.61
N ALA A 71 -0.21 11.23 12.30
CA ALA A 71 0.02 11.30 13.75
C ALA A 71 1.01 12.41 14.12
N GLN A 72 2.08 12.59 13.34
CA GLN A 72 3.04 13.67 13.52
C GLN A 72 2.42 15.05 13.30
N LEU A 73 1.51 15.18 12.31
CA LEU A 73 0.80 16.43 12.07
C LEU A 73 -0.14 16.77 13.22
N ALA A 74 -0.87 15.79 13.77
CA ALA A 74 -1.66 15.97 14.99
C ALA A 74 -0.79 16.46 16.16
N GLY A 75 0.34 15.80 16.40
CA GLY A 75 1.31 16.21 17.43
C GLY A 75 1.88 17.62 17.19
N SER A 76 2.14 17.99 15.92
CA SER A 76 2.58 19.33 15.55
C SER A 76 1.53 20.40 15.86
N TYR A 77 0.25 20.13 15.61
CA TYR A 77 -0.83 21.04 16.01
C TYR A 77 -0.99 21.13 17.52
N GLN A 78 -0.79 20.02 18.24
CA GLN A 78 -0.80 20.04 19.70
C GLN A 78 0.33 20.88 20.30
N LEU A 79 1.53 20.82 19.71
CA LEU A 79 2.64 21.70 20.08
C LEU A 79 2.33 23.17 19.80
N LEU A 80 1.72 23.48 18.65
CA LEU A 80 1.30 24.85 18.31
C LEU A 80 0.27 25.39 19.32
N LEU A 81 -0.72 24.57 19.68
CA LEU A 81 -1.74 24.95 20.67
C LEU A 81 -1.15 25.12 22.07
N GLY A 82 -0.20 24.26 22.47
CA GLY A 82 0.52 24.38 23.73
C GLY A 82 1.42 25.63 23.80
N GLU A 83 2.05 25.99 22.68
CA GLU A 83 2.82 27.23 22.60
C GLU A 83 1.94 28.47 22.70
N PHE A 84 0.73 28.42 22.12
CA PHE A 84 -0.25 29.47 22.31
C PHE A 84 -0.66 29.64 23.78
N ASP A 85 -0.86 28.54 24.51
CA ASP A 85 -1.13 28.57 25.95
C ASP A 85 0.03 29.19 26.73
N HIS A 86 1.26 28.91 26.32
CA HIS A 86 2.46 29.50 26.91
C HIS A 86 2.49 31.03 26.74
N MET A 87 2.25 31.52 25.52
CA MET A 87 2.23 32.94 25.19
C MET A 87 1.13 33.72 25.93
N THR A 88 -0.04 33.10 26.12
CA THR A 88 -1.18 33.76 26.79
C THR A 88 -1.10 33.74 28.31
N SER A 89 -0.40 32.77 28.90
CA SER A 89 -0.29 32.61 30.36
C SER A 89 0.84 33.39 31.02
N ARG A 90 1.88 33.83 30.27
CA ARG A 90 3.00 34.60 30.82
C ARG A 90 2.93 36.09 30.46
N PRO A 91 3.00 37.01 31.43
CA PRO A 91 3.12 38.44 31.13
C PRO A 91 4.56 38.78 30.71
N GLY A 92 4.74 39.32 29.51
CA GLY A 92 5.89 40.18 29.18
C GLY A 92 7.22 39.50 28.82
N GLY A 93 7.25 38.23 28.41
CA GLY A 93 8.48 37.64 27.85
C GLY A 93 8.81 38.28 26.50
N ARG A 94 9.92 39.02 26.40
CA ARG A 94 10.46 39.45 25.10
C ARG A 94 10.71 38.21 24.25
N LEU A 95 10.18 38.19 23.03
CA LEU A 95 10.50 37.21 22.00
C LEU A 95 12.03 37.27 21.76
N THR A 96 12.78 36.30 22.28
CA THR A 96 14.21 36.17 21.98
C THR A 96 14.39 35.69 20.55
N GLU A 97 15.56 35.88 19.96
CA GLU A 97 15.82 35.36 18.60
C GLU A 97 15.72 33.83 18.57
N ASP A 98 16.17 33.15 19.63
CA ASP A 98 16.02 31.70 19.79
C ASP A 98 14.54 31.27 19.78
N TYR A 99 13.67 32.04 20.44
CA TYR A 99 12.24 31.78 20.46
C TYR A 99 11.61 31.97 19.06
N LYS A 100 12.03 33.00 18.33
CA LYS A 100 11.57 33.23 16.95
C LYS A 100 11.99 32.09 16.02
N VAL A 101 13.22 31.57 16.17
CA VAL A 101 13.70 30.39 15.44
C VAL A 101 12.85 29.17 15.77
N TYR A 102 12.56 28.95 17.05
CA TYR A 102 11.70 27.85 17.51
C TYR A 102 10.29 27.92 16.89
N ALA A 103 9.59 29.05 17.05
CA ALA A 103 8.23 29.23 16.53
C ALA A 103 8.17 29.11 15.01
N THR A 104 9.16 29.69 14.30
CA THR A 104 9.26 29.57 12.83
C THR A 104 9.49 28.12 12.41
N SER A 105 10.34 27.38 13.13
CA SER A 105 10.63 25.97 12.84
C SER A 105 9.40 25.09 13.07
N LEU A 106 8.62 25.36 14.11
CA LEU A 106 7.38 24.65 14.40
C LEU A 106 6.34 24.83 13.28
N LEU A 107 6.16 26.06 12.79
CA LEU A 107 5.29 26.34 11.64
C LEU A 107 5.79 25.70 10.35
N LYS A 108 7.09 25.82 10.05
CA LYS A 108 7.70 25.16 8.88
C LYS A 108 7.52 23.65 8.90
N ASN A 109 7.69 23.03 10.08
CA ASN A 109 7.46 21.60 10.26
C ASN A 109 6.01 21.22 9.96
N ASN A 110 5.03 21.99 10.45
CA ASN A 110 3.61 21.76 10.18
C ASN A 110 3.30 21.81 8.67
N PHE A 111 3.77 22.84 7.96
CA PHE A 111 3.60 22.95 6.50
C PHE A 111 4.27 21.80 5.75
N SER A 112 5.50 21.46 6.13
CA SER A 112 6.24 20.34 5.51
C SER A 112 5.51 19.02 5.71
N LEU A 113 4.94 18.76 6.90
CA LEU A 113 4.16 17.55 7.16
C LEU A 113 2.89 17.51 6.30
N SER A 114 2.18 18.63 6.15
CA SER A 114 1.00 18.72 5.30
C SER A 114 1.32 18.44 3.82
N ASP A 115 2.45 18.96 3.32
CA ASP A 115 2.89 18.68 1.94
C ASP A 115 3.31 17.21 1.76
N SER A 116 4.02 16.65 2.75
CA SER A 116 4.40 15.23 2.75
C SER A 116 3.18 14.32 2.71
N ILE A 117 2.16 14.57 3.54
CA ILE A 117 0.90 13.79 3.55
C ILE A 117 0.24 13.77 2.16
N ARG A 118 0.17 14.94 1.49
CA ARG A 118 -0.42 15.03 0.15
C ARG A 118 0.35 14.16 -0.86
N LYS A 119 1.68 14.24 -0.83
CA LYS A 119 2.53 13.45 -1.71
C LYS A 119 2.44 11.95 -1.40
N GLU A 120 2.55 11.58 -0.13
CA GLU A 120 2.48 10.20 0.35
C GLU A 120 1.14 9.54 0.01
N SER A 121 0.03 10.29 0.09
CA SER A 121 -1.30 9.83 -0.33
C SER A 121 -1.36 9.53 -1.83
N GLN A 122 -0.80 10.39 -2.67
CA GLN A 122 -0.73 10.16 -4.12
C GLN A 122 0.16 8.97 -4.46
N ASP A 123 1.34 8.88 -3.82
CA ASP A 123 2.29 7.79 -4.02
C ASP A 123 1.68 6.43 -3.60
N LEU A 124 0.95 6.41 -2.47
CA LEU A 124 0.24 5.23 -1.99
C LEU A 124 -0.87 4.80 -2.96
N GLN A 125 -1.67 5.74 -3.46
CA GLN A 125 -2.73 5.44 -4.42
C GLN A 125 -2.17 4.81 -5.70
N ALA A 126 -1.08 5.37 -6.23
CA ALA A 126 -0.40 4.82 -7.40
C ALA A 126 0.17 3.42 -7.12
N CYS A 127 0.74 3.20 -5.94
CA CYS A 127 1.25 1.90 -5.52
C CYS A 127 0.14 0.85 -5.44
N GLN A 128 -0.98 1.17 -4.78
CA GLN A 128 -2.12 0.28 -4.61
C GLN A 128 -2.76 -0.07 -5.97
N ALA A 129 -2.91 0.89 -6.87
CA ALA A 129 -3.41 0.63 -8.22
C ALA A 129 -2.51 -0.35 -8.98
N LYS A 130 -1.19 -0.16 -8.92
CA LYS A 130 -0.23 -1.10 -9.51
C LYS A 130 -0.31 -2.49 -8.89
N LEU A 131 -0.45 -2.57 -7.57
CA LEU A 131 -0.54 -3.83 -6.85
C LEU A 131 -1.80 -4.63 -7.20
N LEU A 132 -2.94 -3.95 -7.33
CA LEU A 132 -4.20 -4.57 -7.76
C LEU A 132 -4.08 -5.21 -9.14
N LEU A 133 -3.43 -4.54 -10.10
CA LEU A 133 -3.17 -5.11 -11.42
C LEU A 133 -2.30 -6.38 -11.33
N LEU A 134 -1.27 -6.37 -10.48
CA LEU A 134 -0.42 -7.56 -10.27
C LEU A 134 -1.21 -8.72 -9.65
N TYR A 135 -2.21 -8.45 -8.79
CA TYR A 135 -3.12 -9.49 -8.30
C TYR A 135 -4.00 -10.06 -9.38
N GLU A 136 -4.53 -9.21 -10.24
CA GLU A 136 -5.34 -9.64 -11.38
C GLU A 136 -4.51 -10.50 -12.35
N GLU A 137 -3.30 -10.08 -12.69
CA GLU A 137 -2.36 -10.84 -13.52
C GLU A 137 -2.04 -12.21 -12.92
N MET A 138 -1.73 -12.26 -11.62
CA MET A 138 -1.53 -13.52 -10.90
C MET A 138 -2.79 -14.38 -10.89
N GLY A 139 -3.96 -13.77 -10.75
CA GLY A 139 -5.27 -14.43 -10.84
C GLY A 139 -5.49 -15.07 -12.21
N VAL A 140 -5.18 -14.37 -13.30
CA VAL A 140 -5.25 -14.91 -14.66
C VAL A 140 -4.28 -16.07 -14.83
N LEU A 141 -3.02 -15.88 -14.45
CA LEU A 141 -1.99 -16.91 -14.58
C LEU A 141 -2.32 -18.17 -13.78
N THR A 142 -2.86 -18.03 -12.57
CA THR A 142 -3.24 -19.15 -11.71
C THR A 142 -4.65 -19.69 -11.98
N GLY A 143 -5.43 -19.06 -12.85
CA GLY A 143 -6.81 -19.47 -13.15
C GLY A 143 -7.79 -19.17 -12.01
N THR A 144 -7.43 -18.27 -11.10
CA THR A 144 -8.22 -17.87 -9.92
C THR A 144 -8.79 -16.45 -10.03
N PHE A 145 -8.78 -15.86 -11.24
CA PHE A 145 -9.17 -14.46 -11.45
C PHE A 145 -10.51 -14.09 -10.80
N ARG A 146 -11.53 -14.96 -10.88
CA ARG A 146 -12.84 -14.72 -10.24
C ARG A 146 -12.72 -14.63 -8.71
N ASP A 147 -11.92 -15.48 -8.09
CA ASP A 147 -11.72 -15.48 -6.65
C ASP A 147 -10.92 -14.26 -6.19
N VAL A 148 -9.95 -13.81 -7.00
CA VAL A 148 -9.23 -12.55 -6.78
C VAL A 148 -10.19 -11.37 -6.76
N GLN A 149 -11.07 -11.25 -7.77
CA GLN A 149 -12.07 -10.19 -7.86
C GLN A 149 -13.02 -10.16 -6.66
N LEU A 150 -13.46 -11.34 -6.18
CA LEU A 150 -14.32 -11.44 -5.00
C LEU A 150 -13.62 -10.94 -3.72
N ARG A 151 -12.33 -11.23 -3.56
CA ARG A 151 -11.54 -10.77 -2.41
C ARG A 151 -11.27 -9.27 -2.47
N ILE A 152 -10.94 -8.74 -3.64
CA ILE A 152 -10.79 -7.29 -3.87
C ILE A 152 -12.10 -6.57 -3.51
N ALA A 153 -13.25 -7.04 -4.01
CA ALA A 153 -14.56 -6.46 -3.69
C ALA A 153 -14.89 -6.51 -2.18
N THR A 154 -14.42 -7.53 -1.46
CA THR A 154 -14.57 -7.62 0.00
C THR A 154 -13.74 -6.56 0.70
N ARG A 155 -12.48 -6.39 0.28
CA ARG A 155 -11.60 -5.31 0.75
C ARG A 155 -12.20 -3.93 0.43
N ASP A 156 -12.76 -3.73 -0.76
CA ASP A 156 -13.30 -2.42 -1.17
C ASP A 156 -14.47 -2.01 -0.29
N ARG A 157 -15.37 -2.95 0.07
CA ARG A 157 -16.45 -2.69 1.03
C ARG A 157 -15.94 -2.31 2.42
N ALA A 158 -14.86 -2.93 2.87
CA ALA A 158 -14.23 -2.59 4.14
C ALA A 158 -13.65 -1.17 4.09
N ILE A 159 -12.95 -0.82 3.01
CA ILE A 159 -12.40 0.53 2.80
C ILE A 159 -13.52 1.57 2.67
N GLU A 160 -14.58 1.29 1.92
CA GLU A 160 -15.71 2.20 1.74
C GLU A 160 -16.41 2.53 3.07
N THR A 161 -16.48 1.57 3.98
CA THR A 161 -17.00 1.79 5.33
C THR A 161 -16.14 2.80 6.10
N ILE A 162 -14.80 2.66 6.01
CA ILE A 162 -13.84 3.59 6.61
C ILE A 162 -13.98 4.98 5.98
N ASP A 163 -14.12 5.06 4.65
CA ASP A 163 -14.30 6.32 3.93
C ASP A 163 -15.56 7.06 4.37
N ARG A 164 -16.68 6.33 4.56
CA ARG A 164 -17.93 6.91 5.05
C ARG A 164 -17.80 7.44 6.47
N GLU A 165 -17.16 6.69 7.38
CA GLU A 165 -16.87 7.16 8.75
C GLU A 165 -16.02 8.43 8.74
N GLN A 166 -14.98 8.45 7.91
CA GLN A 166 -14.09 9.59 7.74
C GLN A 166 -14.83 10.82 7.23
N ALA A 167 -15.62 10.68 6.15
CA ALA A 167 -16.36 11.78 5.55
C ALA A 167 -17.38 12.38 6.54
N ALA A 168 -18.09 11.53 7.29
CA ALA A 168 -19.02 11.99 8.33
C ALA A 168 -18.30 12.80 9.42
N ALA A 169 -17.12 12.36 9.84
CA ALA A 169 -16.36 13.04 10.88
C ALA A 169 -15.70 14.33 10.39
N ILE A 170 -15.20 14.38 9.14
CA ILE A 170 -14.74 15.62 8.50
C ILE A 170 -15.89 16.64 8.43
N ASN A 171 -17.07 16.22 7.98
CA ASN A 171 -18.25 17.10 7.90
C ASN A 171 -18.67 17.63 9.27
N LYS A 172 -18.59 16.80 10.32
CA LYS A 172 -18.85 17.22 11.70
C LYS A 172 -17.87 18.31 12.13
N VAL A 173 -16.57 18.10 11.91
CA VAL A 173 -15.53 19.07 12.30
C VAL A 173 -15.64 20.36 11.48
N SER A 174 -15.83 20.26 10.16
CA SER A 174 -15.97 21.44 9.30
C SER A 174 -17.21 22.26 9.64
N SER A 175 -18.32 21.64 10.03
CA SER A 175 -19.53 22.35 10.48
C SER A 175 -19.36 23.12 11.79
N GLN A 176 -18.35 22.77 12.60
CA GLN A 176 -18.03 23.41 13.87
C GLN A 176 -17.01 24.55 13.72
N ILE A 177 -16.41 24.68 12.53
CA ILE A 177 -15.32 25.62 12.27
C ILE A 177 -15.81 26.70 11.29
N ASN A 178 -15.88 27.94 11.76
CA ASN A 178 -15.93 29.10 10.89
C ASN A 178 -14.50 29.58 10.59
N ILE A 179 -14.02 29.33 9.37
CA ILE A 179 -12.65 29.66 8.94
C ILE A 179 -12.41 31.18 8.97
N ASP A 180 -13.40 31.99 8.58
CA ASP A 180 -13.27 33.44 8.57
C ASP A 180 -13.13 33.99 9.99
N ASP A 181 -13.90 33.44 10.94
CA ASP A 181 -13.76 33.78 12.36
C ASP A 181 -12.41 33.34 12.92
N ALA A 182 -11.92 32.15 12.53
CA ALA A 182 -10.62 31.63 12.98
C ALA A 182 -9.45 32.50 12.46
N ILE A 183 -9.48 32.87 11.17
CA ILE A 183 -8.48 33.76 10.57
C ILE A 183 -8.55 35.16 11.21
N GLY A 184 -9.76 35.68 11.44
CA GLY A 184 -9.97 36.95 12.12
C GLY A 184 -9.32 36.99 13.50
N GLN A 185 -9.45 35.90 14.27
CA GLN A 185 -8.85 35.77 15.60
C GLN A 185 -7.33 35.69 15.59
N VAL A 186 -6.75 34.91 14.66
CA VAL A 186 -5.29 34.87 14.47
C VAL A 186 -4.76 36.26 14.09
N ARG A 187 -5.46 36.98 13.20
CA ARG A 187 -5.09 38.35 12.84
C ARG A 187 -5.18 39.31 14.02
N GLN A 188 -6.23 39.24 14.83
CA GLN A 188 -6.39 40.07 16.03
C GLN A 188 -5.27 39.84 17.05
N MET A 189 -4.77 38.61 17.16
CA MET A 189 -3.62 38.29 18.00
C MET A 189 -2.31 38.87 17.46
N LEU A 190 -2.12 38.85 16.14
CA LEU A 190 -0.90 39.34 15.47
C LEU A 190 -0.89 40.87 15.34
N SER A 191 -2.05 41.52 15.31
CA SER A 191 -2.18 42.99 15.32
C SER A 191 -1.97 43.54 16.73
N SER A 192 -0.74 43.48 17.22
CA SER A 192 -0.35 43.94 18.56
C SER A 192 -0.23 45.47 18.70
N ASP A 193 -0.94 46.26 17.88
CA ASP A 193 -1.05 47.73 18.03
C ASP A 193 -2.33 48.15 18.78
N ALA A 194 -3.11 47.19 19.29
CA ALA A 194 -4.37 47.51 19.96
C ALA A 194 -4.13 48.22 21.30
N ALA A 195 -4.67 49.45 21.41
CA ALA A 195 -4.69 50.28 22.61
C ALA A 195 -5.54 49.70 23.77
N GLU A 196 -6.22 48.57 23.55
CA GLU A 196 -7.03 47.86 24.54
C GLU A 196 -6.34 46.60 25.08
N PRO A 197 -6.57 46.26 26.37
CA PRO A 197 -6.05 45.03 26.94
C PRO A 197 -6.64 43.81 26.20
N LEU A 198 -5.76 43.05 25.54
CA LEU A 198 -6.13 41.81 24.86
C LEU A 198 -6.78 40.83 25.85
N ASP A 199 -8.01 40.37 25.57
CA ASP A 199 -8.67 39.30 26.33
C ASP A 199 -8.00 37.95 26.04
N LYS A 200 -6.89 37.69 26.75
CA LYS A 200 -6.09 36.48 26.61
C LYS A 200 -6.88 35.22 26.95
N ALA A 201 -7.84 35.29 27.89
CA ALA A 201 -8.62 34.14 28.32
C ALA A 201 -9.67 33.76 27.26
N GLY A 202 -10.40 34.75 26.73
CA GLY A 202 -11.35 34.53 25.64
C GLY A 202 -10.67 34.07 24.36
N LEU A 203 -9.49 34.63 24.03
CA LEU A 203 -8.70 34.19 22.88
C LEU A 203 -8.24 32.72 23.03
N ARG A 204 -7.79 32.34 24.23
CA ARG A 204 -7.41 30.95 24.53
C ARG A 204 -8.57 29.99 24.38
N GLN A 205 -9.72 30.30 24.96
CA GLN A 205 -10.90 29.46 24.85
C GLN A 205 -11.30 29.23 23.39
N LYS A 206 -11.28 30.28 22.57
CA LYS A 206 -11.66 30.19 21.14
C LYS A 206 -10.64 29.41 20.31
N LEU A 207 -9.34 29.60 20.54
CA LEU A 207 -8.31 28.83 19.83
C LEU A 207 -8.32 27.36 20.21
N HIS A 208 -8.61 27.00 21.46
CA HIS A 208 -8.84 25.60 21.85
C HIS A 208 -10.09 25.02 21.19
N ALA A 209 -11.18 25.80 21.09
CA ALA A 209 -12.40 25.38 20.41
C ALA A 209 -12.18 25.07 18.92
N PHE A 210 -11.20 25.71 18.29
CA PHE A 210 -10.78 25.42 16.91
C PHE A 210 -9.71 24.32 16.83
N GLY A 211 -8.66 24.42 17.63
CA GLY A 211 -7.46 23.58 17.54
C GLY A 211 -7.70 22.14 17.98
N ALA A 212 -8.48 21.91 19.04
CA ALA A 212 -8.72 20.55 19.54
C ALA A 212 -9.48 19.67 18.53
N PRO A 213 -10.55 20.15 17.85
CA PRO A 213 -11.17 19.40 16.75
C PRO A 213 -10.21 19.08 15.59
N VAL A 214 -9.31 20.01 15.23
CA VAL A 214 -8.32 19.78 14.17
C VAL A 214 -7.31 18.69 14.56
N ILE A 215 -6.80 18.73 15.79
CA ILE A 215 -5.90 17.68 16.32
C ILE A 215 -6.60 16.32 16.26
N SER A 216 -7.81 16.24 16.82
CA SER A 216 -8.60 15.00 16.84
C SER A 216 -8.91 14.47 15.44
N LEU A 217 -9.15 15.36 14.47
CA LEU A 217 -9.32 14.98 13.07
C LEU A 217 -8.08 14.26 12.53
N TYR A 218 -6.88 14.80 12.73
CA TYR A 218 -5.65 14.16 12.24
C TYR A 218 -5.30 12.86 12.97
N GLU A 219 -5.60 12.75 14.26
CA GLU A 219 -5.49 11.47 15.00
C GLU A 219 -6.44 10.41 14.43
N MET A 220 -7.67 10.80 14.09
CA MET A 220 -8.63 9.91 13.45
C MET A 220 -8.19 9.52 12.04
N LEU A 221 -7.64 10.44 11.24
CA LEU A 221 -7.08 10.13 9.92
C LEU A 221 -5.93 9.11 10.03
N SER A 222 -5.03 9.27 11.00
CA SER A 222 -4.00 8.28 11.29
C SER A 222 -4.59 6.90 11.63
N ASN A 223 -5.59 6.87 12.53
CA ASN A 223 -6.29 5.62 12.88
C ASN A 223 -7.02 4.98 11.69
N ASN A 224 -7.59 5.79 10.78
CA ASN A 224 -8.24 5.29 9.58
C ASN A 224 -7.23 4.67 8.62
N GLU A 225 -6.06 5.29 8.43
CA GLU A 225 -4.98 4.68 7.64
C GLU A 225 -4.48 3.37 8.24
N ARG A 226 -4.44 3.26 9.58
CA ARG A 226 -4.17 1.98 10.25
C ARG A 226 -5.23 0.93 9.91
N LYS A 227 -6.52 1.26 10.00
CA LYS A 227 -7.63 0.35 9.65
C LYS A 227 -7.57 -0.06 8.17
N ARG A 228 -7.27 0.88 7.26
CA ARG A 228 -7.08 0.57 5.83
C ARG A 228 -5.92 -0.41 5.64
N ARG A 229 -4.80 -0.20 6.34
CA ARG A 229 -3.64 -1.10 6.28
C ARG A 229 -3.99 -2.51 6.75
N GLU A 230 -4.81 -2.64 7.79
CA GLU A 230 -5.30 -3.94 8.26
C GLU A 230 -6.15 -4.64 7.19
N ALA A 231 -7.06 -3.93 6.52
CA ALA A 231 -7.86 -4.45 5.43
C ALA A 231 -7.01 -4.88 4.22
N GLU A 232 -6.04 -4.06 3.80
CA GLU A 232 -5.10 -4.39 2.74
C GLU A 232 -4.23 -5.60 3.13
N SER A 233 -3.75 -5.64 4.37
CA SER A 233 -2.94 -6.77 4.84
C SER A 233 -3.73 -8.08 4.90
N ALA A 234 -5.02 -8.03 5.23
CA ALA A 234 -5.88 -9.20 5.19
C ALA A 234 -6.03 -9.72 3.75
N LEU A 235 -6.31 -8.83 2.78
CA LEU A 235 -6.36 -9.17 1.36
C LEU A 235 -5.05 -9.81 0.89
N ASP A 236 -3.91 -9.18 1.19
CA ASP A 236 -2.59 -9.69 0.81
C ASP A 236 -2.39 -11.13 1.30
N LEU A 237 -2.66 -11.41 2.58
CA LEU A 237 -2.46 -12.73 3.20
C LEU A 237 -3.33 -13.78 2.52
N GLU A 238 -4.59 -13.46 2.24
CA GLU A 238 -5.52 -14.35 1.55
C GLU A 238 -5.06 -14.66 0.13
N LEU A 239 -4.63 -13.65 -0.62
CA LEU A 239 -4.17 -13.80 -2.01
C LEU A 239 -2.86 -14.57 -2.07
N ILE A 240 -1.90 -14.30 -1.18
CA ILE A 240 -0.63 -15.03 -1.13
C ILE A 240 -0.89 -16.51 -0.85
N ALA A 241 -1.73 -16.83 0.12
CA ALA A 241 -2.07 -18.20 0.45
C ALA A 241 -2.71 -18.93 -0.75
N MET A 242 -3.65 -18.26 -1.42
CA MET A 242 -4.31 -18.78 -2.63
C MET A 242 -3.28 -19.03 -3.74
N PHE A 243 -2.50 -18.01 -4.12
CA PHE A 243 -1.53 -18.13 -5.21
C PHE A 243 -0.47 -19.17 -4.90
N SER A 244 0.07 -19.20 -3.68
CA SER A 244 1.08 -20.19 -3.28
C SER A 244 0.55 -21.62 -3.41
N ASN A 245 -0.71 -21.87 -3.04
CA ASN A 245 -1.34 -23.17 -3.16
C ASN A 245 -1.52 -23.59 -4.63
N GLU A 246 -2.03 -22.69 -5.48
CA GLU A 246 -2.23 -22.97 -6.90
C GLU A 246 -0.91 -23.17 -7.65
N ILE A 247 0.06 -22.30 -7.37
CA ILE A 247 1.41 -22.42 -7.90
C ILE A 247 1.98 -23.78 -7.50
N SER A 248 1.96 -24.13 -6.22
CA SER A 248 2.46 -25.42 -5.71
C SER A 248 1.72 -26.63 -6.30
N ALA A 249 0.40 -26.55 -6.49
CA ALA A 249 -0.39 -27.61 -7.12
C ALA A 249 0.01 -27.82 -8.59
N ARG A 250 0.23 -26.74 -9.35
CA ARG A 250 0.73 -26.77 -10.74
C ARG A 250 2.16 -27.30 -10.82
N PHE A 251 3.02 -26.91 -9.88
CA PHE A 251 4.38 -27.45 -9.77
C PHE A 251 4.37 -28.96 -9.52
N LYS A 252 3.47 -29.47 -8.66
CA LYS A 252 3.30 -30.91 -8.36
C LYS A 252 2.66 -31.72 -9.50
N ARG A 253 1.78 -31.12 -10.30
CA ARG A 253 1.16 -31.77 -11.48
C ARG A 253 2.15 -31.93 -12.66
N GLY A 254 3.29 -31.25 -12.64
CA GLY A 254 4.31 -31.38 -13.69
C GLY A 254 4.94 -32.77 -13.79
N PHE A 255 5.10 -33.23 -15.03
CA PHE A 255 5.74 -34.47 -15.48
C PHE A 255 4.99 -35.80 -15.22
N PHE A 256 4.83 -36.26 -13.98
CA PHE A 256 4.30 -37.62 -13.74
C PHE A 256 2.77 -37.74 -13.87
N SER A 257 2.02 -36.66 -13.65
CA SER A 257 0.55 -36.71 -13.75
C SER A 257 0.03 -36.76 -15.20
N ASN A 258 0.81 -36.27 -16.16
CA ASN A 258 0.50 -36.32 -17.59
C ASN A 258 1.00 -37.60 -18.28
N LEU A 259 1.91 -38.37 -17.65
CA LEU A 259 2.41 -39.66 -18.16
C LEU A 259 1.55 -40.86 -17.68
N LEU A 260 0.76 -40.68 -16.63
CA LEU A 260 -0.04 -41.73 -15.99
C LEU A 260 -1.56 -41.55 -16.22
N ARG A 261 -1.95 -40.80 -17.25
CA ARG A 261 -3.35 -40.61 -17.63
C ARG A 261 -3.65 -41.24 -18.98
#